data_AF-A0A4R0GPH5-F1
#
_entry.id   AF-A0A4R0GPH5-F1
#
_cell.length_a   1.000
_cell.length_b   1.000
_cell.length_c   1.000
_cell.angle_alpha   90.00
_cell.angle_beta   90.00
_cell.angle_gamma   90.00
#
_symmetry.space_group_name_H-M   'P 1'
#
loop_
_entity.id
_entity.type
_entity.pdbx_description
1 polymer ?
#
loop_
_entity_poly.entity_id
_entity_poly.type
_entity_poly.pdbx_seq_one_letter_code
_entity_poly.pdbx_strand_id
1 'polypeptide(L)'
;MDIYEDERTVSRADLAAWLRQVASQLETGQVFYGAAGTIAVADQVHCELEIEQEGKDEFSIEIEFSWVNPKADPPAEEAADPDSEDENPTPAA
;
A
#
# COMPACT_ATOMS: atom_id res chain seq x y z
N MET A 1 8.23 5.24 -11.95
CA MET A 1 7.19 5.27 -10.91
C MET A 1 6.31 6.44 -11.26
N ASP A 2 5.04 6.16 -11.51
CA ASP A 2 4.07 7.20 -11.83
C ASP A 2 3.37 7.57 -10.52
N ILE A 3 3.45 8.83 -10.13
CA ILE A 3 2.79 9.36 -8.93
C ILE A 3 1.71 10.35 -9.35
N TYR A 4 0.59 10.31 -8.64
CA TYR A 4 -0.38 11.38 -8.64
C TYR A 4 -0.15 12.21 -7.38
N GLU A 5 0.03 13.52 -7.53
CA GLU A 5 0.30 14.45 -6.43
C GLU A 5 -0.69 15.62 -6.47
N ASP A 6 -1.25 15.97 -5.31
CA ASP A 6 -2.16 17.08 -5.10
C ASP A 6 -1.79 17.82 -3.80
N GLU A 7 -0.89 18.80 -3.93
CA GLU A 7 -0.36 19.58 -2.80
C GLU A 7 -1.12 20.92 -2.66
N ARG A 8 -1.55 21.24 -1.43
CA ARG A 8 -2.30 22.47 -1.14
C ARG A 8 -2.01 22.98 0.27
N THR A 9 -1.97 24.30 0.44
CA THR A 9 -2.12 24.93 1.75
C THR A 9 -3.59 25.25 2.00
N VAL A 10 -4.20 24.61 2.99
CA VAL A 10 -5.63 24.74 3.30
C VAL A 10 -5.86 25.05 4.78
N SER A 11 -7.08 25.46 5.13
CA SER A 11 -7.44 25.63 6.54
C SER A 11 -7.56 24.27 7.24
N ARG A 12 -7.48 24.25 8.58
CA ARG A 12 -7.78 23.05 9.38
C ARG A 12 -9.17 22.47 9.11
N ALA A 13 -10.15 23.31 8.81
CA ALA A 13 -11.51 22.86 8.53
C ALA A 13 -11.60 22.14 7.18
N ASP A 14 -10.92 22.67 6.17
CA ASP A 14 -10.86 22.08 4.84
C ASP A 14 -10.08 20.77 4.84
N LEU A 15 -8.94 20.71 5.57
CA LEU A 15 -8.20 19.45 5.77
C LEU A 15 -9.08 18.39 6.43
N ALA A 16 -9.83 18.74 7.47
CA ALA A 16 -10.76 17.81 8.12
C ALA A 16 -11.89 17.36 7.19
N ALA A 17 -12.38 18.24 6.32
CA ALA A 17 -13.36 17.86 5.30
C ALA A 17 -12.76 16.88 4.28
N TRP A 18 -11.51 17.11 3.86
CA TRP A 18 -10.82 16.24 2.93
C TRP A 18 -10.55 14.85 3.52
N LEU A 19 -10.06 14.77 4.77
CA LEU A 19 -9.86 13.49 5.46
C LEU A 19 -11.16 12.69 5.61
N ARG A 20 -12.29 13.37 5.89
CA ARG A 20 -13.60 12.69 5.92
C ARG A 20 -14.00 12.16 4.55
N GLN A 21 -13.72 12.91 3.48
CA GLN A 21 -13.98 12.44 2.12
C GLN A 21 -13.15 11.20 1.80
N VAL A 22 -11.86 11.18 2.13
CA VAL A 22 -11.00 10.00 1.96
C VAL A 22 -11.55 8.82 2.77
N ALA A 23 -11.94 9.04 4.03
CA ALA A 23 -12.55 8.01 4.86
C ALA A 23 -13.84 7.42 4.25
N SER A 24 -14.75 8.27 3.78
CA SER A 24 -15.97 7.82 3.10
C SER A 24 -15.69 7.06 1.80
N GLN A 25 -14.62 7.38 1.09
CA GLN A 25 -14.18 6.63 -0.10
C GLN A 25 -13.63 5.24 0.29
N LEU A 26 -12.80 5.17 1.33
CA LEU A 26 -12.29 3.90 1.85
C LEU A 26 -13.41 2.95 2.29
N GLU A 27 -14.48 3.46 2.89
CA GLU A 27 -15.68 2.67 3.24
C GLU A 27 -16.36 2.02 2.02
N THR A 28 -16.17 2.58 0.82
CA THR A 28 -16.68 2.01 -0.45
C THR A 28 -15.70 1.04 -1.12
N GLY A 29 -14.49 0.88 -0.58
CA GLY A 29 -13.42 0.08 -1.18
C GLY A 29 -12.76 0.72 -2.40
N GLN A 30 -12.95 2.02 -2.64
CA GLN A 30 -12.37 2.73 -3.78
C GLN A 30 -12.01 4.16 -3.44
N VAL A 31 -10.83 4.61 -3.89
CA VAL A 31 -10.37 6.01 -3.75
C VAL A 31 -10.31 6.67 -5.12
N PHE A 32 -10.79 7.91 -5.19
CA PHE A 32 -10.80 8.75 -6.39
C PHE A 32 -9.66 9.77 -6.31
N TYR A 33 -8.84 9.87 -7.36
CA TYR A 33 -7.73 10.81 -7.43
C TYR A 33 -7.90 11.75 -8.63
N GLY A 34 -8.56 12.88 -8.35
CA GLY A 34 -8.89 13.91 -9.35
C GLY A 34 -9.64 13.36 -10.57
N ALA A 35 -9.37 13.94 -11.74
CA ALA A 35 -9.87 13.43 -13.02
C ALA A 35 -9.05 12.25 -13.56
N ALA A 36 -7.99 11.85 -12.86
CA ALA A 36 -7.05 10.82 -13.32
C ALA A 36 -7.56 9.40 -13.08
N GLY A 37 -8.49 9.20 -12.14
CA GLY A 37 -9.26 7.96 -12.05
C GLY A 37 -9.56 7.51 -10.62
N THR A 38 -9.68 6.19 -10.48
CA THR A 38 -10.00 5.50 -9.23
C THR A 38 -9.10 4.30 -9.02
N ILE A 39 -8.72 4.02 -7.77
CA ILE A 39 -8.04 2.79 -7.36
C ILE A 39 -8.96 1.97 -6.45
N ALA A 40 -8.90 0.64 -6.60
CA ALA A 40 -9.57 -0.28 -5.68
C ALA A 40 -8.68 -0.53 -4.45
N VAL A 41 -9.29 -0.48 -3.28
CA VAL A 41 -8.65 -0.73 -1.98
C VAL A 41 -9.08 -2.11 -1.48
N ALA A 42 -8.16 -2.88 -0.92
CA ALA A 42 -8.47 -4.18 -0.35
C ALA A 42 -9.27 -4.06 0.96
N ASP A 43 -9.99 -5.12 1.34
CA ASP A 43 -10.74 -5.19 2.60
C ASP A 43 -9.84 -5.03 3.84
N GLN A 44 -8.54 -5.36 3.70
CA GLN A 44 -7.51 -5.16 4.71
C GLN A 44 -6.30 -4.47 4.08
N VAL A 45 -5.76 -3.48 4.81
CA VAL A 45 -4.57 -2.72 4.43
C VAL A 45 -3.58 -2.70 5.59
N HIS A 46 -2.30 -2.60 5.28
CA HIS A 46 -1.31 -2.17 6.27
C HIS A 46 -1.43 -0.65 6.43
N CYS A 47 -1.43 -0.13 7.66
CA CYS A 47 -1.63 1.30 7.92
C CYS A 47 -0.69 1.78 9.01
N GLU A 48 -0.04 2.92 8.77
CA GLU A 48 0.86 3.60 9.68
C GLU A 48 0.41 5.06 9.85
N LEU A 49 0.52 5.57 11.08
CA LEU A 49 0.28 6.98 11.42
C LEU A 49 1.54 7.49 12.12
N GLU A 50 2.18 8.46 11.50
CA GLU A 50 3.37 9.10 12.03
C GLU A 50 3.05 10.55 12.44
N ILE A 51 3.62 10.97 13.57
CA ILE A 51 3.48 12.33 14.08
C ILE A 51 4.87 12.76 14.49
N GLU A 52 5.41 13.76 13.81
CA GLU A 52 6.77 14.22 14.02
C GLU A 52 6.83 15.71 14.31
N GLN A 53 7.93 16.11 14.94
CA GLN A 53 8.29 17.51 15.14
C GLN A 53 9.69 17.73 14.58
N GLU A 54 9.79 18.53 13.53
CA GLU A 54 11.08 18.96 13.00
C GLU A 54 11.53 20.25 13.68
N GLY A 55 12.64 20.17 14.41
CA GLY A 55 13.14 21.30 15.19
C GLY A 55 12.17 21.74 16.29
N LYS A 56 11.88 23.04 16.35
CA LYS A 56 11.00 23.63 17.38
C LYS A 56 9.65 24.07 16.85
N ASP A 57 9.55 24.31 15.54
CA ASP A 57 8.49 25.15 14.97
C ASP A 57 7.66 24.42 13.90
N GLU A 58 8.03 23.20 13.52
CA GLU A 58 7.35 22.44 12.48
C GLU A 58 6.84 21.11 13.01
N PHE A 59 5.58 20.80 12.68
CA PHE A 59 4.93 19.54 13.01
C PHE A 59 4.37 18.93 11.74
N SER A 60 4.60 17.64 11.53
CA SER A 60 4.02 16.85 10.44
C SER A 60 3.17 15.72 11.02
N ILE A 61 2.11 15.37 10.28
CA ILE A 61 1.30 14.19 10.54
C ILE A 61 1.15 13.49 9.20
N GLU A 62 1.58 12.24 9.14
CA GLU A 62 1.50 11.42 7.93
C GLU A 62 0.66 10.18 8.21
N ILE A 63 -0.26 9.88 7.28
CA ILE A 63 -1.02 8.64 7.29
C ILE A 63 -0.73 7.89 6.00
N GLU A 64 -0.05 6.76 6.12
CA GLU A 64 0.26 5.90 4.99
C GLU A 64 -0.52 4.59 5.14
N PHE A 65 -1.05 4.09 4.04
CA PHE A 65 -1.58 2.74 3.98
C PHE A 65 -1.30 2.10 2.63
N SER A 66 -0.97 0.81 2.66
CA SER A 66 -0.54 0.06 1.48
C SER A 66 -1.20 -1.32 1.44
N TRP A 67 -1.38 -1.81 0.22
CA TRP A 67 -1.96 -3.11 -0.06
C TRP A 67 -1.47 -3.65 -1.40
N VAL A 68 -1.55 -4.97 -1.56
CA VAL A 68 -1.33 -5.62 -2.86
C VAL A 68 -2.55 -5.39 -3.72
N ASN A 69 -2.35 -5.01 -4.98
CA ASN A 69 -3.43 -4.82 -5.93
C ASN A 69 -4.27 -6.11 -6.05
N PRO A 70 -5.56 -6.12 -5.65
CA PRO A 70 -6.39 -7.33 -5.63
C PRO A 70 -6.71 -7.84 -7.05
N LYS A 71 -6.43 -7.05 -8.09
CA LYS A 71 -6.58 -7.43 -9.50
C LYS A 71 -5.27 -7.82 -10.18
N ALA A 72 -4.14 -7.78 -9.46
CA ALA A 72 -2.89 -8.29 -10.01
C ALA A 72 -2.96 -9.81 -10.09
N ASP A 73 -2.50 -10.38 -11.21
CA ASP A 73 -2.32 -11.83 -11.30
C ASP A 73 -1.35 -12.29 -10.20
N PRO A 74 -1.61 -13.43 -9.55
CA PRO A 74 -0.66 -13.97 -8.60
C PRO A 74 0.68 -14.18 -9.30
N PRO A 75 1.83 -13.98 -8.60
CA PRO A 75 3.12 -14.35 -9.14
C PRO A 75 3.05 -15.82 -9.57
N ALA A 76 3.49 -16.13 -10.79
CA ALA A 76 3.66 -17.52 -11.18
C ALA A 76 4.59 -18.17 -10.16
N GLU A 77 4.06 -19.12 -9.38
CA GLU A 77 4.88 -19.98 -8.53
C GLU A 77 5.95 -20.59 -9.43
N GLU A 78 7.22 -20.23 -9.21
CA GLU A 78 8.35 -20.96 -9.78
C GLU A 78 8.15 -22.42 -9.35
N ALA A 79 7.81 -23.27 -10.32
CA ALA A 79 7.71 -24.69 -10.12
C ALA A 79 9.03 -25.15 -9.48
N ALA A 80 8.94 -25.69 -8.25
CA ALA A 80 10.05 -26.36 -7.62
C ALA A 80 10.61 -27.39 -8.61
N ASP A 81 11.87 -27.20 -9.02
CA ASP A 81 12.61 -28.15 -9.84
C ASP A 81 12.54 -29.54 -9.15
N PRO A 82 11.94 -30.57 -9.78
CA PRO A 82 11.86 -31.89 -9.18
C PRO A 82 13.18 -32.67 -9.27
N ASP A 83 14.28 -32.06 -9.70
CA ASP A 83 15.52 -32.76 -10.08
C ASP A 83 16.66 -32.63 -9.05
N SER A 84 16.31 -32.68 -7.75
CA SER A 84 17.28 -33.07 -6.73
C SER A 84 17.25 -34.59 -6.59
N GLU A 85 17.85 -35.29 -7.57
CA GLU A 85 18.13 -36.72 -7.45
C GLU A 85 19.05 -36.97 -6.26
N ASP A 86 18.50 -37.69 -5.29
CA ASP A 86 19.13 -38.23 -4.09
C ASP A 86 20.22 -39.24 -4.49
N GLU A 87 21.47 -38.81 -4.63
CA GLU A 87 22.63 -39.70 -4.77
C GLU A 87 22.86 -40.47 -3.46
N ASN A 88 22.22 -41.63 -3.37
CA ASN A 88 22.43 -42.59 -2.29
C ASN A 88 23.72 -43.40 -2.56
N PRO A 89 24.79 -43.31 -1.75
CA PRO A 89 25.99 -44.10 -2.00
C PRO A 89 25.74 -45.56 -1.61
N THR A 90 25.97 -46.47 -2.55
CA THR A 90 25.90 -47.92 -2.33
C THR A 90 27.02 -48.38 -1.39
N PRO A 91 26.78 -49.20 -0.35
CA PRO A 91 27.85 -49.80 0.43
C PRO A 91 28.38 -51.05 -0.28
N ALA A 92 29.69 -51.14 -0.48
CA ALA A 92 30.36 -52.35 -0.96
C ALA A 92 30.60 -53.33 0.21
N ALA A 93 30.35 -54.61 -0.08
CA ALA A 93 30.51 -55.77 0.81
C ALA A 93 31.94 -56.32 0.83
#